data_AF-A0A8S0PPB2-F1
#
_entry.id   AF-A0A8S0PPB2-F1
#
_cell.length_a   1.000
_cell.length_b   1.000
_cell.length_c   1.000
_cell.angle_alpha   90.00
_cell.angle_beta   90.00
_cell.angle_gamma   90.00
#
_symmetry.space_group_name_H-M   'P 1'
#
loop_
_entity.id
_entity.type
_entity.pdbx_description
1 polymer ?
#
loop_
_entity_poly.entity_id
_entity_poly.type
_entity_poly.pdbx_seq_one_letter_code
_entity_poly.pdbx_strand_id
1 'polypeptide(L)'
;MSITLRDVGALINLPPLGDTIFPGILISSVAQKFDKKLTESYSSLQGYYNHSNAEPSHAERVAFIQIRLCKYILCVPSIKPSMSYLPIVHKLACGRPLNLCSFFFAALYRGMASLQFQLKNGASPTGSELLWFTQLWLRAYFPSLGALSRSLRSVSCYGLAIDPLSHVNMSRRDIFSFFYILNLIPSFFPFPTHLTSDYVQPPSTLDNASTSLLVWVQFLTGRELFHDILIGTNAKAGVEIYAPQFFARQFGFGQTWPVPPCYSKILIGRFHTINKAEAQAIDARSILLMSNFSLAPSILTVPFTSFLNNSGHQ
;
A
#
# COMPACT_ATOMS: atom_id res chain seq x y z
N MET A 1 2.83 -5.31 -15.09
CA MET A 1 2.65 -5.58 -13.65
C MET A 1 3.15 -4.38 -12.86
N SER A 2 2.56 -4.14 -11.69
CA SER A 2 2.96 -3.07 -10.78
C SER A 2 2.70 -3.52 -9.34
N ILE A 3 3.23 -2.79 -8.37
CA ILE A 3 2.88 -2.99 -6.97
C ILE A 3 1.40 -2.64 -6.79
N THR A 4 0.67 -3.46 -6.02
CA THR A 4 -0.75 -3.30 -5.68
C THR A 4 -0.98 -3.23 -4.17
N LEU A 5 -2.19 -2.84 -3.74
CA LEU A 5 -2.56 -2.87 -2.31
C LEU A 5 -2.49 -4.29 -1.72
N ARG A 6 -2.80 -5.31 -2.52
CA ARG A 6 -2.68 -6.71 -2.12
C ARG A 6 -1.24 -7.08 -1.78
N ASP A 7 -0.27 -6.56 -2.55
CA ASP A 7 1.16 -6.79 -2.29
C ASP A 7 1.58 -6.19 -0.95
N VAL A 8 1.08 -5.01 -0.60
CA VAL A 8 1.32 -4.38 0.70
C VAL A 8 0.78 -5.25 1.84
N GLY A 9 -0.46 -5.74 1.71
CA GLY A 9 -1.05 -6.68 2.67
C GLY A 9 -0.25 -7.99 2.79
N ALA A 10 0.15 -8.58 1.66
CA ALA A 10 0.88 -9.84 1.63
C ALA A 10 2.29 -9.72 2.23
N LEU A 11 3.03 -8.68 1.85
CA LEU A 11 4.45 -8.55 2.16
C LEU A 11 4.68 -8.07 3.59
N ILE A 12 3.87 -7.15 4.10
CA ILE A 12 4.13 -6.50 5.39
C ILE A 12 2.92 -6.47 6.33
N ASN A 13 1.79 -7.05 5.93
CA ASN A 13 0.59 -7.22 6.74
C ASN A 13 0.10 -5.91 7.39
N LEU A 14 0.16 -4.81 6.63
CA LEU A 14 -0.50 -3.58 7.04
C LEU A 14 -2.02 -3.72 6.89
N PRO A 15 -2.82 -3.24 7.86
CA PRO A 15 -4.26 -3.38 7.85
C PRO A 15 -4.88 -2.65 6.64
N PRO A 16 -5.64 -3.36 5.79
CA PRO A 16 -6.35 -2.77 4.65
C PRO A 16 -7.74 -2.24 5.01
N LEU A 17 -8.25 -2.56 6.20
CA LEU A 17 -9.51 -2.04 6.74
C LEU A 17 -9.25 -1.02 7.85
N GLY A 18 -10.25 -0.19 8.12
CA GLY A 18 -10.20 0.88 9.11
C GLY A 18 -10.51 2.24 8.49
N ASP A 19 -10.48 3.26 9.32
CA ASP A 19 -10.79 4.62 8.89
C ASP A 19 -9.80 5.10 7.81
N THR A 20 -10.30 5.79 6.79
CA THR A 20 -9.47 6.45 5.78
C THR A 20 -8.59 7.50 6.46
N ILE A 21 -7.30 7.50 6.15
CA ILE A 21 -6.37 8.50 6.67
C ILE A 21 -6.40 9.71 5.73
N PHE A 22 -7.07 10.79 6.15
CA PHE A 22 -7.13 12.06 5.41
C PHE A 22 -7.19 13.25 6.39
N PRO A 23 -6.91 14.48 5.94
CA PRO A 23 -6.84 15.64 6.83
C PRO A 23 -8.09 15.83 7.69
N GLY A 24 -9.29 15.60 7.13
CA GLY A 24 -10.55 15.82 7.84
C GLY A 24 -10.77 14.92 9.05
N ILE A 25 -10.30 13.67 9.02
CA ILE A 25 -10.47 12.75 10.16
C ILE A 25 -9.50 13.04 11.32
N LEU A 26 -8.34 13.63 11.01
CA LEU A 26 -7.25 13.90 11.95
C LEU A 26 -7.40 15.26 12.67
N ILE A 27 -8.24 16.15 12.17
CA ILE A 27 -8.52 17.47 12.79
C ILE A 27 -9.64 17.39 13.84
N SER A 28 -10.50 16.37 13.78
CA SER A 28 -11.56 16.19 14.79
C SER A 28 -11.01 15.93 16.20
N SER A 29 -9.77 15.45 16.32
CA SER A 29 -9.00 15.55 17.56
C SER A 29 -8.41 16.96 17.64
N VAL A 30 -9.19 17.85 18.26
CA VAL A 30 -8.79 19.15 18.83
C VAL A 30 -7.29 19.21 19.05
N ALA A 31 -6.63 20.24 18.50
CA ALA A 31 -5.22 20.60 18.66
C ALA A 31 -4.60 19.99 19.92
N GLN A 32 -4.20 18.72 19.84
CA GLN A 32 -3.72 18.01 21.01
C GLN A 32 -2.36 18.62 21.26
N LYS A 33 -2.20 19.26 22.41
CA LYS A 33 -0.86 19.62 22.88
C LYS A 33 -0.15 18.31 23.15
N PHE A 34 0.57 17.84 22.13
CA PHE A 34 1.41 16.67 22.24
C PHE A 34 2.57 16.99 23.17
N ASP A 35 2.98 16.00 23.95
CA ASP A 35 4.15 16.12 24.82
C ASP A 35 5.35 16.60 23.97
N LYS A 36 6.03 17.65 24.46
CA LYS A 36 7.22 18.19 23.83
C LYS A 36 8.30 17.11 23.63
N LYS A 37 8.34 16.09 24.49
CA LYS A 37 9.27 14.96 24.35
C LYS A 37 9.07 14.19 23.05
N LEU A 38 7.86 14.10 22.52
CA LEU A 38 7.54 13.44 21.24
C LEU A 38 8.14 14.16 20.02
N THR A 39 8.72 15.35 20.21
CA THR A 39 9.41 16.13 19.17
C THR A 39 10.93 15.89 19.13
N GLU A 40 11.45 15.09 20.06
CA GLU A 40 12.89 14.83 20.15
C GLU A 40 13.39 13.85 19.07
N SER A 41 14.70 13.64 19.05
CA SER A 41 15.33 12.71 18.10
C SER A 41 14.90 11.26 18.36
N TYR A 42 15.02 10.40 17.34
CA TYR A 42 14.73 8.97 17.52
C TYR A 42 15.54 8.33 18.66
N SER A 43 16.83 8.67 18.79
CA SER A 43 17.69 8.12 19.85
C SER A 43 17.29 8.62 21.23
N SER A 44 16.92 9.90 21.35
CA SER A 44 16.41 10.48 22.60
C SER A 44 15.12 9.80 23.05
N LEU A 45 14.17 9.62 22.13
CA LEU A 45 12.89 8.94 22.41
C LEU A 45 13.11 7.49 22.83
N GLN A 46 13.98 6.76 22.12
CA GLN A 46 14.33 5.39 22.47
C GLN A 46 14.97 5.34 23.86
N GLY A 47 15.95 6.19 24.15
CA GLY A 47 16.58 6.22 25.48
C GLY A 47 15.61 6.57 26.60
N TYR A 48 14.71 7.53 26.36
CA TYR A 48 13.75 8.01 27.36
C TYR A 48 12.66 6.99 27.68
N TYR A 49 12.14 6.26 26.68
CA TYR A 49 11.04 5.31 26.87
C TYR A 49 11.50 3.84 26.94
N ASN A 50 12.81 3.58 26.96
CA ASN A 50 13.35 2.22 27.14
C ASN A 50 13.35 1.85 28.62
N HIS A 51 12.17 1.52 29.15
CA HIS A 51 11.96 1.11 30.54
C HIS A 51 11.32 -0.29 30.59
N SER A 52 11.71 -1.09 31.57
CA SER A 52 11.29 -2.50 31.71
C SER A 52 9.92 -2.68 32.38
N ASN A 53 9.01 -1.70 32.27
CA ASN A 53 7.70 -1.79 32.91
C ASN A 53 6.80 -2.81 32.21
N ALA A 54 6.03 -3.57 32.99
CA ALA A 54 5.19 -4.66 32.48
C ALA A 54 4.05 -4.19 31.57
N GLU A 55 3.47 -3.00 31.82
CA GLU A 55 2.54 -2.35 30.89
C GLU A 55 3.06 -1.00 30.41
N PRO A 56 3.13 -0.76 29.08
CA PRO A 56 3.54 0.51 28.54
C PRO A 56 2.43 1.55 28.73
N SER A 57 2.78 2.71 29.25
CA SER A 57 1.95 3.90 29.32
C SER A 57 1.48 4.35 27.93
N HIS A 58 0.44 5.19 27.90
CA HIS A 58 -0.06 5.75 26.63
C HIS A 58 1.02 6.53 25.87
N ALA A 59 1.86 7.29 26.58
CA ALA A 59 2.96 8.05 25.98
C ALA A 59 4.02 7.12 25.37
N GLU A 60 4.37 6.03 26.05
CA GLU A 60 5.28 5.00 25.53
C GLU A 60 4.71 4.34 24.27
N ARG A 61 3.41 4.01 24.26
CA ARG A 61 2.73 3.46 23.08
C ARG A 61 2.76 4.41 21.89
N VAL A 62 2.48 5.70 22.13
CA VAL A 62 2.54 6.74 21.09
C VAL A 62 3.97 6.86 20.55
N ALA A 63 4.97 7.00 21.42
CA ALA A 63 6.37 7.11 21.00
C ALA A 63 6.84 5.88 20.20
N PHE A 64 6.51 4.68 20.68
CA PHE A 64 6.84 3.42 20.01
C PHE A 64 6.24 3.35 18.60
N ILE A 65 4.95 3.64 18.46
CA ILE A 65 4.27 3.63 17.15
C ILE A 65 4.85 4.72 16.25
N GLN A 66 5.17 5.90 16.77
CA GLN A 66 5.76 7.00 15.99
C GLN A 66 7.15 6.63 15.45
N ILE A 67 8.00 6.03 16.29
CA ILE A 67 9.32 5.54 15.86
C ILE A 67 9.14 4.47 14.78
N ARG A 68 8.28 3.47 14.99
CA ARG A 68 8.04 2.40 14.01
C ARG A 68 7.53 2.94 12.69
N LEU A 69 6.51 3.79 12.72
CA LEU A 69 5.89 4.35 11.53
C LEU A 69 6.88 5.23 10.76
N CYS A 70 7.54 6.18 11.42
CA CYS A 70 8.39 7.15 10.73
C CYS A 70 9.75 6.55 10.33
N LYS A 71 10.42 5.79 11.21
CA LYS A 71 11.79 5.31 10.96
C LYS A 71 11.85 4.05 10.10
N TYR A 72 10.96 3.09 10.38
CA TYR A 72 11.07 1.74 9.82
C TYR A 72 10.04 1.43 8.74
N ILE A 73 8.83 1.98 8.83
CA ILE A 73 7.78 1.74 7.83
C ILE A 73 7.89 2.77 6.70
N LEU A 74 7.76 4.06 7.01
CA LEU A 74 7.78 5.15 6.04
C LEU A 74 9.18 5.68 5.73
N CYS A 75 10.19 5.27 6.50
CA CYS A 75 11.60 5.64 6.34
C CYS A 75 11.84 7.14 6.11
N VAL A 76 11.13 7.98 6.86
CA VAL A 76 11.21 9.45 6.80
C VAL A 76 12.65 9.91 6.99
N PRO A 77 13.24 10.69 6.06
CA PRO A 77 14.64 11.07 6.06
C PRO A 77 14.89 12.25 7.01
N SER A 78 14.65 12.02 8.30
CA SER A 78 14.80 13.02 9.35
C SER A 78 15.42 12.36 10.58
N ILE A 79 16.18 13.13 11.36
CA ILE A 79 16.70 12.68 12.66
C ILE A 79 15.57 12.59 13.71
N LYS A 80 14.49 13.36 13.49
CA LYS A 80 13.33 13.46 14.36
C LYS A 80 12.10 12.85 13.67
N PRO A 81 11.21 12.15 14.40
CA PRO A 81 9.96 11.72 13.81
C PRO A 81 9.13 12.92 13.34
N SER A 82 8.48 12.79 12.19
CA SER A 82 7.65 13.90 11.68
C SER A 82 6.40 14.08 12.55
N MET A 83 6.11 15.32 12.90
CA MET A 83 4.90 15.71 13.64
C MET A 83 3.64 15.60 12.80
N SER A 84 3.76 15.58 11.46
CA SER A 84 2.63 15.38 10.55
C SER A 84 1.93 14.05 10.76
N TYR A 85 2.65 13.01 11.21
CA TYR A 85 2.11 11.68 11.46
C TYR A 85 1.57 11.50 12.88
N LEU A 86 1.81 12.44 13.78
CA LEU A 86 1.49 12.25 15.19
C LEU A 86 -0.01 12.02 15.46
N PRO A 87 -0.95 12.68 14.77
CA PRO A 87 -2.38 12.37 14.93
C PRO A 87 -2.78 10.96 14.46
N ILE A 88 -2.10 10.43 13.44
CA ILE A 88 -2.27 9.04 12.98
C ILE A 88 -1.80 8.09 14.08
N VAL A 89 -0.59 8.34 14.59
CA VAL A 89 0.02 7.57 15.68
C VAL A 89 -0.88 7.58 16.92
N HIS A 90 -1.42 8.73 17.31
CA HIS A 90 -2.29 8.83 18.47
C HIS A 90 -3.56 7.99 18.30
N LYS A 91 -4.20 8.03 17.13
CA LYS A 91 -5.37 7.18 16.85
C LYS A 91 -5.03 5.69 16.92
N LEU A 92 -3.89 5.28 16.38
CA LEU A 92 -3.40 3.91 16.48
C LEU A 92 -3.14 3.50 17.94
N ALA A 93 -2.53 4.38 18.74
CA ALA A 93 -2.26 4.15 20.16
C ALA A 93 -3.54 4.00 21.00
N CYS A 94 -4.63 4.64 20.58
CA CYS A 94 -5.97 4.47 21.15
C CYS A 94 -6.71 3.22 20.64
N GLY A 95 -6.07 2.37 19.83
CA GLY A 95 -6.68 1.16 19.28
C GLY A 95 -7.67 1.43 18.13
N ARG A 96 -7.69 2.62 17.54
CA ARG A 96 -8.55 2.86 16.37
C ARG A 96 -7.96 2.21 15.12
N PRO A 97 -8.74 1.40 14.38
CA PRO A 97 -8.27 0.81 13.14
C PRO A 97 -8.16 1.89 12.06
N LEU A 98 -7.00 1.99 11.42
CA LEU A 98 -6.76 2.89 10.30
C LEU A 98 -6.33 2.08 9.08
N ASN A 99 -6.75 2.49 7.89
CA ASN A 99 -6.34 1.88 6.63
C ASN A 99 -4.89 2.28 6.26
N LEU A 100 -3.93 1.74 7.00
CA LEU A 100 -2.50 2.00 6.80
C LEU A 100 -1.99 1.42 5.48
N CYS A 101 -2.61 0.35 4.97
CA CYS A 101 -2.26 -0.24 3.68
C CYS A 101 -2.41 0.79 2.53
N SER A 102 -3.56 1.44 2.45
CA SER A 102 -3.84 2.46 1.43
C SER A 102 -2.91 3.67 1.56
N PHE A 103 -2.69 4.12 2.79
CA PHE A 103 -1.83 5.26 3.08
C PHE A 103 -0.36 4.99 2.72
N PHE A 104 0.17 3.83 3.12
CA PHE A 104 1.52 3.39 2.78
C PHE A 104 1.72 3.29 1.27
N PHE A 105 0.74 2.71 0.58
CA PHE A 105 0.80 2.51 -0.86
C PHE A 105 0.79 3.83 -1.64
N ALA A 106 -0.01 4.81 -1.21
CA ALA A 106 0.03 6.16 -1.79
C ALA A 106 1.40 6.83 -1.57
N ALA A 107 1.98 6.72 -0.37
CA ALA A 107 3.32 7.22 -0.09
C ALA A 107 4.39 6.52 -0.96
N LEU A 108 4.26 5.21 -1.20
CA LEU A 108 5.13 4.44 -2.08
C LEU A 108 5.05 4.95 -3.53
N TYR A 109 3.84 5.13 -4.07
CA TYR A 109 3.64 5.64 -5.42
C TYR A 109 4.24 7.04 -5.58
N ARG A 110 4.01 7.91 -4.59
CA ARG A 110 4.60 9.24 -4.53
C ARG A 110 6.13 9.20 -4.53
N GLY A 111 6.72 8.35 -3.69
CA GLY A 111 8.17 8.17 -3.59
C GLY A 111 8.79 7.64 -4.89
N MET A 112 8.11 6.71 -5.56
CA MET A 112 8.53 6.18 -6.86
C MET A 112 8.45 7.23 -7.97
N ALA A 113 7.38 8.05 -8.00
CA ALA A 113 7.25 9.15 -8.95
C ALA A 113 8.33 10.23 -8.75
N SER A 114 8.64 10.54 -7.48
CA SER A 114 9.74 11.45 -7.11
C SER A 114 11.09 10.91 -7.59
N LEU A 115 11.39 9.64 -7.30
CA LEU A 115 12.61 8.98 -7.75
C LEU A 115 12.75 9.00 -9.27
N GLN A 116 11.68 8.66 -10.00
CA GLN A 116 11.68 8.68 -11.46
C GLN A 116 12.01 10.08 -12.01
N PHE A 117 11.46 11.13 -11.39
CA PHE A 117 11.74 12.50 -11.77
C PHE A 117 13.22 12.88 -11.55
N GLN A 118 13.78 12.52 -10.39
CA GLN A 118 15.20 12.77 -10.09
C GLN A 118 16.12 12.07 -11.09
N LEU A 119 15.86 10.79 -11.37
CA LEU A 119 16.64 10.00 -12.32
C LEU A 119 16.61 10.59 -13.74
N LYS A 120 15.44 11.05 -14.20
CA LYS A 120 15.30 11.70 -15.50
C LYS A 120 16.09 13.01 -15.61
N ASN A 121 16.26 13.71 -14.49
CA ASN A 121 16.98 14.98 -14.44
C ASN A 121 18.47 14.81 -14.09
N GLY A 122 18.99 13.57 -14.03
CA GLY A 122 20.39 13.30 -13.69
C GLY A 122 20.75 13.60 -12.23
N ALA A 123 19.77 13.80 -11.35
CA ALA A 123 20.01 13.98 -9.94
C ALA A 123 20.34 12.64 -9.26
N SER A 124 21.20 12.69 -8.24
CA SER A 124 21.46 11.51 -7.41
C SER A 124 20.15 11.09 -6.72
N PRO A 125 19.77 9.80 -6.77
CA PRO A 125 18.55 9.31 -6.16
C PRO A 125 18.62 9.51 -4.65
N THR A 126 17.91 10.52 -4.15
CA THR A 126 17.83 10.90 -2.75
C THR A 126 16.36 10.96 -2.34
N GLY A 127 16.00 10.39 -1.19
CA GLY A 127 14.60 10.38 -0.73
C GLY A 127 13.70 9.45 -1.56
N SER A 128 14.13 8.20 -1.78
CA SER A 128 13.21 7.13 -2.13
C SER A 128 13.07 6.20 -0.93
N GLU A 129 12.36 6.72 0.07
CA GLU A 129 12.29 6.18 1.42
C GLU A 129 11.78 4.74 1.46
N LEU A 130 10.96 4.36 0.48
CA LEU A 130 10.28 3.06 0.43
C LEU A 130 10.89 2.08 -0.58
N LEU A 131 12.12 2.32 -1.05
CA LEU A 131 12.81 1.40 -1.96
C LEU A 131 12.97 -0.01 -1.39
N TRP A 132 13.09 -0.13 -0.07
CA TRP A 132 13.15 -1.43 0.61
C TRP A 132 11.91 -2.28 0.26
N PHE A 133 10.74 -1.66 0.14
CA PHE A 133 9.50 -2.36 -0.19
C PHE A 133 9.50 -2.77 -1.66
N THR A 134 9.97 -1.90 -2.56
CA THR A 134 10.14 -2.25 -3.98
C THR A 134 11.12 -3.42 -4.16
N GLN A 135 12.21 -3.45 -3.40
CA GLN A 135 13.15 -4.58 -3.38
C GLN A 135 12.48 -5.86 -2.88
N LEU A 136 11.69 -5.78 -1.81
CA LEU A 136 10.95 -6.90 -1.25
C LEU A 136 9.91 -7.44 -2.25
N TRP A 137 9.18 -6.55 -2.92
CA TRP A 137 8.23 -6.89 -3.97
C TRP A 137 8.92 -7.57 -5.16
N LEU A 138 10.05 -7.05 -5.63
CA LEU A 138 10.83 -7.70 -6.69
C LEU A 138 11.25 -9.12 -6.26
N ARG A 139 11.73 -9.32 -5.04
CA ARG A 139 12.09 -10.66 -4.56
C ARG A 139 10.91 -11.62 -4.47
N ALA A 140 9.71 -11.12 -4.13
CA ALA A 140 8.52 -11.94 -4.12
C ALA A 140 8.08 -12.36 -5.52
N TYR A 141 8.16 -11.44 -6.49
CA TYR A 141 7.71 -11.68 -7.86
C TYR A 141 8.74 -12.39 -8.74
N PHE A 142 10.01 -12.40 -8.33
CA PHE A 142 11.11 -13.05 -9.03
C PHE A 142 11.67 -14.17 -8.15
N PRO A 143 11.23 -15.42 -8.35
CA PRO A 143 11.71 -16.56 -7.55
C PRO A 143 13.23 -16.71 -7.58
N SER A 144 13.85 -16.33 -8.70
CA SER A 144 15.30 -16.33 -8.85
C SER A 144 15.99 -15.19 -8.08
N LEU A 145 15.29 -14.10 -7.71
CA LEU A 145 15.80 -13.04 -6.80
C LEU A 145 15.54 -13.33 -5.31
N GLY A 146 14.46 -14.06 -5.00
CA GLY A 146 14.02 -14.32 -3.63
C GLY A 146 14.05 -15.80 -3.28
N ALA A 147 15.05 -16.24 -2.53
CA ALA A 147 14.98 -17.52 -1.84
C ALA A 147 14.06 -17.40 -0.61
N LEU A 148 13.23 -18.41 -0.37
CA LEU A 148 12.51 -18.52 0.91
C LEU A 148 13.45 -19.08 1.98
N SER A 149 13.41 -18.48 3.16
CA SER A 149 14.17 -18.98 4.31
C SER A 149 13.72 -20.41 4.65
N ARG A 150 14.67 -21.32 4.88
CA ARG A 150 14.40 -22.72 5.25
C ARG A 150 13.75 -22.86 6.64
N SER A 151 13.75 -21.82 7.49
CA SER A 151 13.17 -21.87 8.84
C SER A 151 11.72 -21.37 8.89
N LEU A 152 10.88 -21.84 7.98
CA LEU A 152 9.44 -21.52 7.88
C LEU A 152 8.65 -22.05 9.08
N ARG A 153 8.81 -21.41 10.24
CA ARG A 153 7.81 -21.42 11.32
C ARG A 153 6.83 -20.29 11.04
N SER A 154 5.54 -20.53 11.31
CA SER A 154 4.41 -19.59 11.21
C SER A 154 4.82 -18.11 11.17
N VAL A 155 4.96 -17.54 9.98
CA VAL A 155 5.35 -16.15 9.78
C VAL A 155 4.09 -15.29 9.63
N SER A 156 4.09 -14.08 10.19
CA SER A 156 2.92 -13.19 10.17
C SER A 156 2.69 -12.49 8.83
N CYS A 157 3.66 -12.51 7.91
CA CYS A 157 3.55 -11.99 6.55
C CYS A 157 4.62 -12.61 5.63
N TYR A 158 4.40 -12.55 4.32
CA TYR A 158 5.28 -13.18 3.33
C TYR A 158 6.67 -12.54 3.29
N GLY A 159 6.76 -11.22 3.52
CA GLY A 159 8.02 -10.50 3.47
C GLY A 159 9.04 -10.96 4.51
N LEU A 160 8.59 -11.47 5.66
CA LEU A 160 9.46 -12.04 6.69
C LEU A 160 9.97 -13.44 6.33
N ALA A 161 9.34 -14.12 5.35
CA ALA A 161 9.77 -15.42 4.86
C ALA A 161 10.88 -15.30 3.79
N ILE A 162 11.06 -14.12 3.19
CA ILE A 162 12.04 -13.86 2.14
C ILE A 162 13.43 -13.71 2.77
N ASP A 163 14.41 -14.46 2.27
CA ASP A 163 15.79 -14.38 2.71
C ASP A 163 16.40 -13.01 2.35
N PRO A 164 16.99 -12.28 3.32
CA PRO A 164 17.62 -10.98 3.07
C PRO A 164 18.85 -11.03 2.16
N LEU A 165 19.52 -12.17 1.93
CA LEU A 165 20.90 -12.19 1.42
C LEU A 165 21.18 -13.05 0.17
N SER A 166 20.18 -13.54 -0.56
CA SER A 166 20.45 -14.23 -1.82
C SER A 166 20.99 -13.24 -2.88
N HIS A 167 22.32 -13.20 -3.04
CA HIS A 167 22.95 -12.47 -4.14
C HIS A 167 22.67 -13.22 -5.43
N VAL A 168 22.08 -12.52 -6.41
CA VAL A 168 21.62 -13.16 -7.63
C VAL A 168 22.26 -12.45 -8.81
N ASN A 169 23.05 -13.22 -9.56
CA ASN A 169 23.67 -12.75 -10.79
C ASN A 169 22.67 -12.93 -11.93
N MET A 170 21.84 -11.91 -12.15
CA MET A 170 21.00 -11.80 -13.33
C MET A 170 21.50 -10.67 -14.23
N SER A 171 21.61 -10.95 -15.52
CA SER A 171 21.88 -9.90 -16.51
C SER A 171 20.64 -9.03 -16.70
N ARG A 172 20.81 -7.82 -17.24
CA ARG A 172 19.67 -6.96 -17.64
C ARG A 172 18.72 -7.70 -18.58
N ARG A 173 19.27 -8.51 -19.50
CA ARG A 173 18.49 -9.32 -20.44
C ARG A 173 17.58 -10.31 -19.72
N ASP A 174 18.09 -10.99 -18.70
CA ASP A 174 17.31 -11.99 -17.95
C ASP A 174 16.11 -11.35 -17.24
N ILE A 175 16.31 -10.17 -16.64
CA ILE A 175 15.25 -9.40 -15.98
C ILE A 175 14.18 -8.96 -17.00
N PHE A 176 14.58 -8.43 -18.16
CA PHE A 176 13.64 -8.02 -19.21
C PHE A 176 12.88 -9.22 -19.78
N SER A 177 13.58 -10.32 -20.08
CA SER A 177 12.97 -11.56 -20.56
C SER A 177 11.96 -12.11 -19.57
N PHE A 178 12.27 -12.08 -18.27
CA PHE A 178 11.33 -12.52 -17.24
C PHE A 178 10.06 -11.67 -17.21
N PHE A 179 10.17 -10.34 -17.20
CA PHE A 179 8.99 -9.46 -17.24
C PHE A 179 8.16 -9.66 -18.52
N TYR A 180 8.82 -9.91 -19.65
CA TYR A 180 8.15 -10.23 -20.91
C TYR A 180 7.37 -11.56 -20.81
N ILE A 181 7.99 -12.61 -20.28
CA ILE A 181 7.34 -13.91 -20.08
C ILE A 181 6.18 -13.80 -19.08
N LEU A 182 6.35 -13.08 -17.97
CA LEU A 182 5.26 -12.84 -17.01
C LEU A 182 4.06 -12.17 -17.68
N ASN A 183 4.29 -11.29 -18.65
CA ASN A 183 3.22 -10.67 -19.43
C ASN A 183 2.45 -11.67 -20.33
N LEU A 184 2.96 -12.87 -20.54
CA LEU A 184 2.26 -13.95 -21.24
C LEU A 184 1.45 -14.85 -20.29
N ILE A 185 1.71 -14.79 -18.98
CA ILE A 185 0.99 -15.58 -17.99
C ILE A 185 -0.41 -15.00 -17.78
N PRO A 186 -1.50 -15.78 -17.95
CA PRO A 186 -2.86 -15.30 -17.77
C PRO A 186 -3.16 -14.80 -16.36
N SER A 187 -2.61 -15.46 -15.34
CA SER A 187 -2.72 -15.10 -13.93
C SER A 187 -1.42 -15.44 -13.20
N PHE A 188 -0.84 -14.46 -12.50
CA PHE A 188 0.37 -14.70 -11.72
C PHE A 188 0.17 -14.22 -10.28
N PHE A 189 0.37 -15.15 -9.34
CA PHE A 189 0.16 -14.93 -7.92
C PHE A 189 1.30 -15.57 -7.10
N PRO A 190 2.24 -14.77 -6.55
CA PRO A 190 3.45 -15.30 -5.93
C PRO A 190 3.33 -15.64 -4.44
N PHE A 191 2.14 -15.53 -3.82
CA PHE A 191 2.01 -15.65 -2.36
C PHE A 191 1.34 -16.96 -1.93
N PRO A 192 2.09 -17.91 -1.35
CA PRO A 192 1.52 -19.14 -0.81
C PRO A 192 0.54 -18.83 0.34
N THR A 193 -0.54 -19.62 0.42
CA THR A 193 -1.58 -19.48 1.45
C THR A 193 -1.02 -19.56 2.87
N HIS A 194 -0.11 -20.51 3.12
CA HIS A 194 0.49 -20.72 4.45
C HIS A 194 1.47 -19.63 4.92
N LEU A 195 1.81 -18.65 4.07
CA LEU A 195 2.75 -17.56 4.37
C LEU A 195 2.12 -16.17 4.33
N THR A 196 0.80 -16.13 4.15
CA THR A 196 0.04 -14.88 4.10
C THR A 196 -1.17 -14.98 5.01
N SER A 197 -1.68 -13.83 5.44
CA SER A 197 -2.96 -13.79 6.12
C SER A 197 -4.08 -14.21 5.16
N ASP A 198 -5.10 -14.88 5.69
CA ASP A 198 -6.20 -15.45 4.89
C ASP A 198 -6.88 -14.43 3.97
N TYR A 199 -6.97 -13.16 4.39
CA TYR A 199 -7.58 -12.08 3.61
C TYR A 199 -6.81 -11.74 2.31
N VAL A 200 -5.55 -12.16 2.19
CA VAL A 200 -4.74 -11.95 0.97
C VAL A 200 -5.22 -12.87 -0.15
N GLN A 201 -5.81 -14.00 0.19
CA GLN A 201 -6.37 -14.96 -0.76
C GLN A 201 -7.76 -14.51 -1.22
N PRO A 202 -8.16 -14.82 -2.46
CA PRO A 202 -9.50 -14.52 -2.94
C PRO A 202 -10.55 -15.15 -2.01
N PRO A 203 -11.63 -14.42 -1.69
CA PRO A 203 -12.68 -14.97 -0.87
C PRO A 203 -13.30 -16.17 -1.61
N SER A 204 -13.46 -17.28 -0.90
CA SER A 204 -14.08 -18.51 -1.44
C SER A 204 -15.59 -18.37 -1.62
N THR A 205 -16.23 -17.52 -0.82
CA THR A 205 -17.65 -17.18 -0.92
C THR A 205 -17.82 -15.67 -1.09
N LEU A 206 -18.85 -15.26 -1.83
CA LEU A 206 -19.19 -13.85 -2.03
C LEU A 206 -20.15 -13.36 -0.93
N ASP A 207 -19.93 -13.78 0.30
CA ASP A 207 -20.74 -13.34 1.43
C ASP A 207 -20.34 -11.92 1.82
N ASN A 208 -21.23 -10.97 1.59
CA ASN A 208 -21.04 -9.52 1.83
C ASN A 208 -20.61 -9.17 3.27
N ALA A 209 -20.81 -10.08 4.24
CA ALA A 209 -20.40 -9.92 5.63
C ALA A 209 -18.98 -10.46 5.93
N SER A 210 -18.33 -11.13 4.98
CA SER A 210 -17.00 -11.70 5.22
C SER A 210 -15.93 -10.60 5.21
N THR A 211 -15.09 -10.56 6.25
CA THR A 211 -13.95 -9.64 6.34
C THR A 211 -13.05 -9.73 5.09
N SER A 212 -12.85 -10.93 4.55
CA SER A 212 -12.06 -11.15 3.33
C SER A 212 -12.66 -10.45 2.12
N LEU A 213 -13.99 -10.48 1.92
CA LEU A 213 -14.62 -9.75 0.81
C LEU A 213 -14.45 -8.24 0.97
N LEU A 214 -14.63 -7.68 2.17
CA LEU A 214 -14.40 -6.26 2.42
C LEU A 214 -12.97 -5.85 2.09
N VAL A 215 -11.98 -6.69 2.43
CA VAL A 215 -10.58 -6.46 2.04
C VAL A 215 -10.40 -6.50 0.52
N TRP A 216 -11.05 -7.44 -0.16
CA TRP A 216 -10.96 -7.52 -1.61
C TRP A 216 -11.64 -6.35 -2.32
N VAL A 217 -12.73 -5.82 -1.78
CA VAL A 217 -13.31 -4.54 -2.24
C VAL A 217 -12.26 -3.42 -2.14
N GLN A 218 -11.48 -3.35 -1.05
CA GLN A 218 -10.39 -2.38 -0.93
C GLN A 218 -9.30 -2.59 -1.99
N PHE A 219 -8.96 -3.83 -2.30
CA PHE A 219 -7.93 -4.16 -3.29
C PHE A 219 -8.38 -3.94 -4.74
N LEU A 220 -9.68 -4.06 -5.03
CA LEU A 220 -10.19 -4.01 -6.40
C LEU A 220 -10.85 -2.67 -6.76
N THR A 221 -11.19 -1.85 -5.78
CA THR A 221 -11.82 -0.55 -6.04
C THR A 221 -10.76 0.49 -6.44
N GLY A 222 -10.77 0.86 -7.72
CA GLY A 222 -10.01 2.01 -8.21
C GLY A 222 -10.51 3.32 -7.59
N ARG A 223 -9.61 4.14 -7.06
CA ARG A 223 -9.92 5.36 -6.30
C ARG A 223 -8.69 6.23 -6.11
N GLU A 224 -8.90 7.45 -5.66
CA GLU A 224 -7.85 8.31 -5.13
C GLU A 224 -7.41 7.87 -3.72
N LEU A 225 -6.10 7.87 -3.47
CA LEU A 225 -5.49 7.52 -2.17
C LEU A 225 -4.66 8.70 -1.63
N PHE A 226 -4.74 8.93 -0.32
CA PHE A 226 -4.08 10.07 0.32
C PHE A 226 -2.66 9.74 0.81
N HIS A 227 -1.75 10.71 0.66
CA HIS A 227 -0.40 10.70 1.25
C HIS A 227 -0.03 12.12 1.76
N ASP A 228 1.13 12.28 2.41
CA ASP A 228 1.69 13.57 2.86
C ASP A 228 0.67 14.49 3.54
N ILE A 229 0.01 13.97 4.59
CA ILE A 229 -1.06 14.68 5.27
C ILE A 229 -0.47 15.77 6.17
N LEU A 230 -0.78 17.01 5.84
CA LEU A 230 -0.47 18.20 6.63
C LEU A 230 -1.69 18.60 7.46
N ILE A 231 -1.45 18.89 8.73
CA ILE A 231 -2.47 19.13 9.74
C ILE A 231 -2.31 20.56 10.26
N GLY A 232 -3.42 21.25 10.51
CA GLY A 232 -3.44 22.63 10.99
C GLY A 232 -4.53 23.46 10.32
N THR A 233 -4.42 24.78 10.40
CA THR A 233 -5.36 25.74 9.78
C THR A 233 -5.40 25.61 8.25
N ASN A 234 -4.26 25.30 7.64
CA ASN A 234 -4.11 25.04 6.20
C ASN A 234 -3.90 23.54 5.93
N ALA A 235 -4.77 22.70 6.49
CA ALA A 235 -4.66 21.25 6.33
C ALA A 235 -4.75 20.84 4.86
N LYS A 236 -3.80 20.01 4.45
CA LYS A 236 -3.57 19.62 3.06
C LYS A 236 -3.22 18.13 2.98
N ALA A 237 -3.46 17.52 1.84
CA ALA A 237 -2.98 16.17 1.53
C ALA A 237 -2.50 16.08 0.09
N GLY A 238 -1.52 15.22 -0.16
CA GLY A 238 -1.26 14.72 -1.49
C GLY A 238 -2.23 13.60 -1.85
N VAL A 239 -2.42 13.37 -3.15
CA VAL A 239 -3.31 12.33 -3.67
C VAL A 239 -2.64 11.61 -4.83
N GLU A 240 -2.71 10.28 -4.80
CA GLU A 240 -2.31 9.40 -5.88
C GLU A 240 -3.51 8.61 -6.41
N ILE A 241 -3.52 8.32 -7.72
CA ILE A 241 -4.60 7.53 -8.34
C ILE A 241 -4.25 6.04 -8.23
N TYR A 242 -5.16 5.25 -7.65
CA TYR A 242 -5.10 3.80 -7.67
C TYR A 242 -6.07 3.23 -8.70
N ALA A 243 -5.54 2.44 -9.63
CA ALA A 243 -6.30 1.85 -10.72
C ALA A 243 -5.92 0.35 -10.89
N PRO A 244 -6.43 -0.55 -10.03
CA PRO A 244 -6.09 -1.97 -10.03
C PRO A 244 -6.52 -2.70 -11.32
N GLN A 245 -7.47 -2.15 -12.08
CA GLN A 245 -7.92 -2.73 -13.34
C GLN A 245 -6.81 -2.85 -14.39
N PHE A 246 -5.77 -2.01 -14.33
CA PHE A 246 -4.59 -2.12 -15.20
C PHE A 246 -3.69 -3.31 -14.85
N PHE A 247 -3.95 -3.98 -13.72
CA PHE A 247 -3.16 -5.07 -13.17
C PHE A 247 -4.02 -6.28 -12.77
N ALA A 248 -5.19 -6.45 -13.39
CA ALA A 248 -6.19 -7.47 -13.06
C ALA A 248 -5.61 -8.90 -12.95
N ARG A 249 -4.61 -9.24 -13.79
CA ARG A 249 -3.93 -10.55 -13.77
C ARG A 249 -3.17 -10.86 -12.48
N GLN A 250 -2.72 -9.85 -11.75
CA GLN A 250 -2.08 -10.01 -10.43
C GLN A 250 -3.09 -10.40 -9.33
N PHE A 251 -4.38 -10.19 -9.60
CA PHE A 251 -5.48 -10.60 -8.74
C PHE A 251 -6.09 -11.95 -9.17
N GLY A 252 -5.58 -12.55 -10.25
CA GLY A 252 -6.13 -13.78 -10.82
C GLY A 252 -7.27 -13.58 -11.83
N PHE A 253 -7.55 -12.33 -12.23
CA PHE A 253 -8.58 -12.03 -13.21
C PHE A 253 -8.03 -11.87 -14.63
N GLY A 254 -8.86 -12.14 -15.63
CA GLY A 254 -8.59 -11.75 -17.01
C GLY A 254 -8.48 -10.22 -17.12
N GLN A 255 -7.56 -9.75 -17.96
CA GLN A 255 -7.38 -8.32 -18.21
C GLN A 255 -8.01 -7.94 -19.54
N THR A 256 -9.09 -7.17 -19.50
CA THR A 256 -9.69 -6.52 -20.67
C THR A 256 -9.03 -5.16 -20.93
N TRP A 257 -9.45 -4.45 -21.98
CA TRP A 257 -9.01 -3.09 -22.24
C TRP A 257 -9.30 -2.20 -21.02
N PRO A 258 -8.28 -1.61 -20.36
CA PRO A 258 -8.49 -0.84 -19.16
C PRO A 258 -9.13 0.50 -19.50
N VAL A 259 -10.24 0.81 -18.84
CA VAL A 259 -10.86 2.13 -18.95
C VAL A 259 -10.11 3.09 -18.01
N PRO A 260 -9.60 4.23 -18.52
CA PRO A 260 -8.99 5.24 -17.67
C PRO A 260 -9.97 5.71 -16.59
N PRO A 261 -9.50 6.06 -15.38
CA PRO A 261 -10.37 6.60 -14.35
C PRO A 261 -10.86 8.01 -14.73
N CYS A 262 -11.93 8.10 -15.52
CA CYS A 262 -12.47 9.35 -16.06
C CYS A 262 -13.05 10.30 -15.00
N TYR A 263 -13.20 9.86 -13.76
CA TYR A 263 -13.80 10.63 -12.66
C TYR A 263 -12.81 11.52 -11.91
N SER A 264 -11.50 11.33 -12.09
CA SER A 264 -10.49 12.07 -11.34
C SER A 264 -9.99 13.30 -12.08
N LYS A 265 -10.16 14.49 -11.49
CA LYS A 265 -9.60 15.75 -12.00
C LYS A 265 -8.06 15.81 -11.92
N ILE A 266 -7.45 14.84 -11.23
CA ILE A 266 -6.01 14.78 -10.93
C ILE A 266 -5.19 14.34 -12.15
N LEU A 267 -5.83 13.75 -13.18
CA LEU A 267 -5.17 13.30 -14.41
C LEU A 267 -4.44 14.42 -15.19
N ILE A 268 -4.67 15.71 -14.86
CA ILE A 268 -4.17 16.87 -15.60
C ILE A 268 -2.94 17.51 -14.93
N GLY A 269 -2.63 17.20 -13.66
CA GLY A 269 -1.55 17.84 -12.90
C GLY A 269 -0.63 16.85 -12.19
N ARG A 270 0.70 16.99 -12.36
CA ARG A 270 1.69 16.01 -11.85
C ARG A 270 1.85 15.98 -10.32
N PHE A 271 1.36 16.98 -9.59
CA PHE A 271 1.43 17.03 -8.13
C PHE A 271 0.23 17.80 -7.61
N HIS A 272 -0.81 17.10 -7.15
CA HIS A 272 -2.02 17.75 -6.65
C HIS A 272 -2.06 17.67 -5.13
N THR A 273 -1.70 18.77 -4.48
CA THR A 273 -2.00 18.96 -3.07
C THR A 273 -3.40 19.54 -2.95
N ILE A 274 -4.27 18.86 -2.22
CA ILE A 274 -5.66 19.24 -2.03
C ILE A 274 -5.89 19.80 -0.63
N ASN A 275 -6.94 20.61 -0.48
CA ASN A 275 -7.40 21.10 0.81
C ASN A 275 -8.32 20.10 1.52
N LYS A 276 -8.72 20.44 2.76
CA LYS A 276 -9.61 19.60 3.59
C LYS A 276 -10.96 19.29 2.93
N ALA A 277 -11.61 20.27 2.30
CA ALA A 277 -12.94 20.10 1.70
C ALA A 277 -12.88 19.17 0.48
N GLU A 278 -11.84 19.32 -0.34
CA GLU A 278 -11.56 18.41 -1.46
C GLU A 278 -11.28 16.99 -0.96
N ALA A 279 -10.50 16.84 0.13
CA ALA A 279 -10.21 15.54 0.72
C ALA A 279 -11.48 14.85 1.24
N GLN A 280 -12.40 15.60 1.87
CA GLN A 280 -13.69 15.08 2.31
C GLN A 280 -14.56 14.63 1.14
N ALA A 281 -14.59 15.39 0.05
CA ALA A 281 -15.36 15.01 -1.15
C ALA A 281 -14.80 13.74 -1.81
N ILE A 282 -13.47 13.59 -1.85
CA ILE A 282 -12.81 12.37 -2.36
C ILE A 282 -13.10 11.17 -1.46
N ASP A 283 -13.03 11.33 -0.13
CA ASP A 283 -13.34 10.25 0.81
C ASP A 283 -14.80 9.79 0.70
N ALA A 284 -15.75 10.73 0.64
CA ALA A 284 -17.17 10.43 0.43
C ALA A 284 -17.41 9.67 -0.89
N ARG A 285 -16.72 10.05 -1.97
CA ARG A 285 -16.76 9.33 -3.25
C ARG A 285 -16.17 7.94 -3.15
N SER A 286 -15.04 7.78 -2.47
CA SER A 286 -14.40 6.49 -2.23
C SER A 286 -15.36 5.54 -1.50
N ILE A 287 -16.03 6.02 -0.44
CA ILE A 287 -17.04 5.26 0.30
C ILE A 287 -18.18 4.83 -0.63
N LEU A 288 -18.69 5.73 -1.47
CA LEU A 288 -19.74 5.42 -2.43
C LEU A 288 -19.29 4.33 -3.44
N LEU A 289 -18.09 4.46 -4.00
CA LEU A 289 -17.52 3.47 -4.93
C LEU A 289 -17.41 2.09 -4.30
N MET A 290 -16.95 2.01 -3.05
CA MET A 290 -16.85 0.75 -2.31
C MET A 290 -18.23 0.17 -1.97
N SER A 291 -19.21 1.02 -1.63
CA SER A 291 -20.58 0.57 -1.32
C SER A 291 -21.34 0.05 -2.54
N ASN A 292 -21.03 0.58 -3.73
CA ASN A 292 -21.62 0.16 -5.01
C ASN A 292 -20.79 -0.93 -5.69
N PHE A 293 -19.75 -1.45 -5.03
CA PHE A 293 -18.90 -2.48 -5.60
C PHE A 293 -19.71 -3.76 -5.81
N SER A 294 -19.73 -4.25 -7.05
CA SER A 294 -20.38 -5.51 -7.42
C SER A 294 -19.36 -6.42 -8.11
N LEU A 295 -19.22 -7.64 -7.62
CA LEU A 295 -18.46 -8.68 -8.31
C LEU A 295 -19.43 -9.39 -9.26
N ALA A 296 -19.34 -9.11 -10.57
CA ALA A 296 -20.17 -9.79 -11.55
C ALA A 296 -19.67 -11.24 -11.70
N PRO A 297 -20.54 -12.27 -11.62
CA PRO A 297 -20.15 -13.68 -11.75
C PRO A 297 -19.62 -14.11 -13.14
N SER A 298 -19.49 -13.20 -14.09
CA SER A 298 -19.27 -13.52 -15.50
C SER A 298 -17.80 -13.37 -15.91
N ILE A 299 -17.28 -14.43 -16.54
CA ILE A 299 -15.95 -14.63 -17.15
C ILE A 299 -14.96 -15.46 -16.30
N LEU A 300 -15.42 -16.53 -15.63
CA LEU A 300 -14.53 -17.62 -15.17
C LEU A 300 -14.70 -18.93 -15.97
N THR A 301 -15.57 -18.98 -16.99
CA THR A 301 -15.88 -20.22 -17.72
C THR A 301 -16.05 -20.04 -19.23
N VAL A 302 -15.23 -19.20 -19.87
CA VAL A 302 -15.15 -19.21 -21.33
C VAL A 302 -13.70 -19.45 -21.75
N PRO A 303 -13.34 -20.63 -22.29
CA PRO A 303 -12.03 -20.79 -22.90
C PRO A 303 -11.92 -19.80 -24.07
N PHE A 304 -10.78 -19.11 -24.11
CA PHE A 304 -10.42 -18.07 -25.08
C PHE A 304 -10.55 -18.51 -26.56
N THR A 305 -10.78 -19.79 -26.83
CA THR A 305 -10.96 -20.39 -28.15
C THR A 305 -12.32 -20.08 -28.80
N SER A 306 -13.31 -19.59 -28.04
CA SER A 306 -14.66 -19.34 -28.60
C SER A 306 -14.85 -17.97 -29.27
N PHE A 307 -13.91 -17.03 -29.12
CA PHE A 307 -14.00 -15.71 -29.76
C PHE A 307 -13.43 -15.63 -31.19
N LEU A 308 -12.77 -16.69 -31.67
CA LEU A 308 -12.17 -16.71 -33.01
C LEU A 308 -13.02 -17.42 -34.09
N ASN A 309 -14.17 -18.01 -33.73
CA ASN A 309 -15.01 -18.73 -34.70
C ASN A 309 -16.24 -17.96 -35.22
N ASN A 310 -16.45 -16.71 -34.81
CA ASN A 310 -17.61 -15.90 -35.24
C ASN A 310 -17.25 -14.69 -36.13
N SER A 311 -16.15 -14.77 -36.88
CA SER A 311 -15.84 -13.81 -37.96
C SER A 311 -15.82 -14.50 -39.33
N GLY A 312 -16.87 -15.25 -39.63
CA GLY A 312 -17.17 -15.78 -40.95
C GLY A 312 -18.67 -15.69 -41.20
N HIS A 313 -19.06 -14.97 -42.25
CA HIS A 313 -20.41 -14.65 -42.73
C HIS A 313 -20.99 -13.31 -42.26
N GLN A 314 -20.56 -12.23 -42.93
CA GLN A 314 -21.41 -11.45 -43.84
C GLN A 314 -20.54 -10.75 -44.89
#